data_AF-A0A9P6TSC9-F1
#
_entry.id   AF-A0A9P6TSC9-F1
#
_cell.length_a   1.000
_cell.length_b   1.000
_cell.length_c   1.000
_cell.angle_alpha   90.00
_cell.angle_beta   90.00
_cell.angle_gamma   90.00
#
_symmetry.space_group_name_H-M   'P 1'
#
loop_
_entity.id
_entity.type
_entity.pdbx_description
1 polymer ?
#
loop_
_entity_poly.entity_id
_entity_poly.type
_entity_poly.pdbx_seq_one_letter_code
_entity_poly.pdbx_strand_id
1 'polypeptide(L)'
;MDFHKESQNDADGASHSEASPADPSMDPSGFLNFDYGMDWQQLNHIPPALPDTIPNDFFQFVTEQSLTTSSEPNRVSSTTPDKPQATAQATPQPAITPEPSMPSPIYAGQKRPYRAVDTPLNQTVFTLVVGGQPFRLSWESLKSDGPSNFFTNYFRKQKTRVMHIDRSPDTFALVVRHLRGYYVRPQDDLQNQDLLNDARYYGLTRLKKMLEEYLYINVGGKVFRLSWDLFKKDGTHNFFYGPLMHSLFAPHGNEAPPVYIERDPDIFADIITHLRGYTIHIKDEVHRKNLLKDAQYYAFRQLTDRLLTAQRTVDGFTEEGSAEVLLQLQDVRMVGLQPPKAACDKPGMEMTCEEWSMSRVQYKREGALHALLIQISNFYLHIHDNTNGVMIMMCRKGAEMKKLDSIADTIKTRGVNERVYLDDACAMTVDDREEQQIKDLMEDERIKPSWEICQKCPGNCRMLKLAIQRAIAGVHVVGENITLTIARLEAISSRLRMNMKREFLPE
;
A
#
# COMPACT_ATOMS: atom_id res chain seq x y z
N MET A 1 -33.97 72.01 16.84
CA MET A 1 -32.91 71.61 15.88
C MET A 1 -32.77 70.10 16.00
N ASP A 2 -33.76 69.28 15.60
CA ASP A 2 -34.47 69.13 14.31
C ASP A 2 -33.57 68.37 13.32
N PHE A 3 -33.98 67.29 12.63
CA PHE A 3 -35.32 66.76 12.27
C PHE A 3 -35.51 65.30 12.79
N HIS A 4 -36.71 64.71 13.05
CA HIS A 4 -37.89 64.39 12.19
C HIS A 4 -37.54 63.45 11.00
N LYS A 5 -38.21 62.34 10.66
CA LYS A 5 -39.54 61.68 10.94
C LYS A 5 -39.37 60.13 11.01
N GLU A 6 -40.22 59.24 11.54
CA GLU A 6 -41.67 59.16 11.88
C GLU A 6 -42.55 58.35 10.86
N SER A 7 -43.57 57.62 11.36
CA SER A 7 -44.47 56.61 10.71
C SER A 7 -43.80 55.28 10.30
N GLN A 8 -44.26 54.06 10.64
CA GLN A 8 -45.51 53.47 11.20
C GLN A 8 -46.65 53.19 10.19
N ASN A 9 -47.09 51.92 10.14
CA ASN A 9 -48.45 51.46 9.80
C ASN A 9 -48.62 49.98 10.18
N ASP A 10 -49.86 49.55 10.42
CA ASP A 10 -50.23 48.34 11.17
C ASP A 10 -51.05 47.31 10.34
N ALA A 11 -51.49 46.22 11.00
CA ALA A 11 -52.58 45.32 10.61
C ALA A 11 -52.35 44.36 9.40
N ASP A 12 -52.97 43.19 9.30
CA ASP A 12 -53.71 42.35 10.28
C ASP A 12 -53.76 40.89 9.77
N GLY A 13 -54.06 39.91 10.64
CA GLY A 13 -54.41 38.54 10.19
C GLY A 13 -54.09 37.41 11.16
N ALA A 14 -55.11 36.85 11.82
CA ALA A 14 -54.98 35.76 12.80
C ALA A 14 -55.55 34.43 12.32
N SER A 15 -55.01 33.30 12.82
CA SER A 15 -55.83 32.16 13.30
C SER A 15 -55.01 31.11 14.06
N HIS A 16 -55.65 30.51 15.07
CA HIS A 16 -55.15 29.45 15.96
C HIS A 16 -54.78 28.12 15.26
N SER A 17 -53.83 27.37 15.85
CA SER A 17 -54.13 26.05 16.46
C SER A 17 -52.95 25.51 17.29
N GLU A 18 -53.23 24.77 18.36
CA GLU A 18 -52.24 24.13 19.24
C GLU A 18 -51.77 22.76 18.70
N ALA A 19 -50.48 22.41 18.87
CA ALA A 19 -50.01 21.05 19.21
C ALA A 19 -48.49 20.99 19.45
N SER A 20 -48.07 20.22 20.46
CA SER A 20 -46.69 19.79 20.73
C SER A 20 -46.70 18.28 21.01
N PRO A 21 -45.56 17.55 21.01
CA PRO A 21 -44.26 17.82 20.37
C PRO A 21 -43.79 16.66 19.47
N ALA A 22 -42.69 16.85 18.72
CA ALA A 22 -41.89 15.74 18.17
C ALA A 22 -40.41 16.15 18.00
N ASP A 23 -39.54 15.57 18.82
CA ASP A 23 -38.12 15.37 18.52
C ASP A 23 -37.96 14.29 17.42
N PRO A 24 -36.80 14.15 16.73
CA PRO A 24 -35.47 14.65 17.12
C PRO A 24 -34.66 15.40 16.03
N SER A 25 -33.68 16.20 16.48
CA SER A 25 -32.49 16.55 15.68
C SER A 25 -31.21 16.15 16.42
N MET A 26 -30.47 15.17 15.89
CA MET A 26 -29.19 14.74 16.47
C MET A 26 -28.08 15.77 16.25
N ASP A 27 -27.25 15.94 17.28
CA ASP A 27 -26.03 16.75 17.29
C ASP A 27 -24.85 15.99 16.61
N PRO A 28 -24.18 16.56 15.59
CA PRO A 28 -23.04 15.94 14.92
C PRO A 28 -21.67 16.20 15.61
N SER A 29 -21.62 16.47 16.92
CA SER A 29 -20.36 16.66 17.66
C SER A 29 -19.77 15.35 18.24
N GLY A 30 -19.19 14.50 17.38
CA GLY A 30 -18.70 13.16 17.76
C GLY A 30 -17.30 12.77 17.25
N PHE A 31 -16.46 13.72 16.83
CA PHE A 31 -15.13 13.43 16.29
C PHE A 31 -14.14 12.93 17.37
N LEU A 32 -13.96 11.61 17.44
CA LEU A 32 -12.90 11.00 18.24
C LEU A 32 -11.53 11.17 17.56
N ASN A 33 -10.64 11.94 18.19
CA ASN A 33 -9.21 11.87 17.92
C ASN A 33 -8.69 10.47 18.30
N PHE A 34 -8.24 9.68 17.33
CA PHE A 34 -7.47 8.48 17.59
C PHE A 34 -5.97 8.80 17.62
N ASP A 35 -5.40 8.79 18.83
CA ASP A 35 -3.99 8.99 19.09
C ASP A 35 -3.22 7.68 18.82
N TYR A 36 -2.46 7.64 17.72
CA TYR A 36 -1.74 6.44 17.27
C TYR A 36 -0.42 6.25 18.03
N GLY A 37 -0.55 5.91 19.31
CA GLY A 37 0.56 5.75 20.26
C GLY A 37 0.30 4.73 21.38
N MET A 38 -0.45 3.66 21.12
CA MET A 38 -0.80 2.60 22.10
C MET A 38 -0.05 1.28 21.84
N ASP A 39 0.20 0.55 22.93
CA ASP A 39 0.87 -0.77 22.93
C ASP A 39 -0.16 -1.91 22.80
N TRP A 40 0.20 -2.97 22.07
CA TRP A 40 -0.74 -4.01 21.61
C TRP A 40 -1.19 -5.02 22.69
N GLN A 41 -0.70 -4.90 23.93
CA GLN A 41 -0.93 -5.90 24.98
C GLN A 41 -2.19 -5.67 25.87
N GLN A 42 -2.92 -4.56 25.72
CA GLN A 42 -3.95 -4.15 26.70
C GLN A 42 -5.43 -4.38 26.29
N LEU A 43 -5.72 -4.94 25.11
CA LEU A 43 -7.07 -4.92 24.52
C LEU A 43 -8.04 -6.07 24.91
N ASN A 44 -7.83 -6.74 26.06
CA ASN A 44 -8.55 -7.98 26.40
C ASN A 44 -9.98 -7.82 26.99
N HIS A 45 -10.48 -6.62 27.30
CA HIS A 45 -11.70 -6.45 28.12
C HIS A 45 -12.68 -5.33 27.69
N ILE A 46 -13.24 -5.40 26.48
CA ILE A 46 -14.50 -4.72 26.10
C ILE A 46 -15.34 -5.68 25.22
N PRO A 47 -16.67 -5.84 25.44
CA PRO A 47 -17.52 -6.73 24.63
C PRO A 47 -17.91 -6.13 23.26
N PRO A 48 -18.24 -6.98 22.25
CA PRO A 48 -18.39 -6.54 20.85
C PRO A 48 -19.83 -6.15 20.45
N ALA A 49 -19.94 -5.30 19.41
CA ALA A 49 -21.17 -5.10 18.65
C ALA A 49 -20.88 -4.63 17.21
N LEU A 50 -21.34 -5.41 16.22
CA LEU A 50 -21.38 -5.11 14.76
C LEU A 50 -20.02 -4.98 14.04
N PRO A 51 -19.95 -5.25 12.72
CA PRO A 51 -20.26 -6.55 12.11
C PRO A 51 -19.08 -7.09 11.26
N ASP A 52 -19.12 -8.37 10.89
CA ASP A 52 -17.95 -9.10 10.36
C ASP A 52 -17.44 -8.64 8.98
N THR A 53 -16.30 -7.94 8.97
CA THR A 53 -15.39 -7.88 7.82
C THR A 53 -13.94 -8.08 8.26
N ILE A 54 -13.29 -9.13 7.72
CA ILE A 54 -11.94 -9.64 8.05
C ILE A 54 -11.87 -10.32 9.44
N PRO A 55 -11.70 -11.65 9.51
CA PRO A 55 -11.45 -12.37 10.78
C PRO A 55 -10.13 -11.96 11.44
N ASN A 56 -10.10 -11.92 12.78
CA ASN A 56 -8.91 -11.55 13.56
C ASN A 56 -7.66 -12.42 13.26
N ASP A 57 -7.88 -13.68 12.90
CA ASP A 57 -6.88 -14.68 12.46
C ASP A 57 -5.95 -14.15 11.34
N PHE A 58 -6.41 -13.16 10.56
CA PHE A 58 -5.70 -12.47 9.49
C PHE A 58 -4.29 -11.99 9.90
N PHE A 59 -4.10 -11.55 11.15
CA PHE A 59 -2.81 -11.01 11.61
C PHE A 59 -1.83 -12.06 12.15
N GLN A 60 -2.30 -13.21 12.66
CA GLN A 60 -1.41 -14.24 13.23
C GLN A 60 -0.46 -14.84 12.18
N PHE A 61 -0.95 -15.07 10.96
CA PHE A 61 -0.18 -15.67 9.86
C PHE A 61 1.06 -14.86 9.46
N VAL A 62 1.04 -13.54 9.67
CA VAL A 62 2.19 -12.66 9.38
C VAL A 62 3.25 -12.74 10.49
N THR A 63 2.83 -12.88 11.75
CA THR A 63 3.76 -12.98 12.89
C THR A 63 4.47 -14.33 12.99
N GLU A 64 3.79 -15.45 12.75
CA GLU A 64 4.34 -16.79 13.00
C GLU A 64 5.52 -17.16 12.08
N GLN A 65 5.53 -16.67 10.83
CA GLN A 65 6.63 -16.94 9.88
C GLN A 65 7.95 -16.21 10.26
N SER A 66 7.96 -15.42 11.33
CA SER A 66 9.18 -14.77 11.86
C SER A 66 10.06 -15.71 12.70
N LEU A 67 9.56 -16.90 13.08
CA LEU A 67 10.10 -17.70 14.19
C LEU A 67 10.44 -19.17 13.89
N THR A 68 10.81 -19.51 12.64
CA THR A 68 11.25 -20.88 12.27
C THR A 68 12.51 -20.92 11.38
N THR A 69 13.71 -20.78 11.97
CA THR A 69 14.99 -20.99 11.25
C THR A 69 16.02 -21.82 12.05
N SER A 70 15.76 -23.13 12.15
CA SER A 70 16.71 -24.18 12.57
C SER A 70 16.10 -25.56 12.26
N SER A 71 16.80 -26.59 11.83
CA SER A 71 18.23 -26.74 11.47
C SER A 71 18.45 -28.09 10.78
N GLU A 72 19.33 -28.20 9.77
CA GLU A 72 19.94 -29.49 9.37
C GLU A 72 21.35 -29.27 8.75
N PRO A 73 22.30 -30.23 8.87
CA PRO A 73 23.71 -30.00 8.59
C PRO A 73 24.20 -30.50 7.20
N ASN A 74 25.37 -29.98 6.80
CA ASN A 74 26.06 -30.30 5.54
C ASN A 74 26.29 -31.79 5.27
N ARG A 75 26.29 -32.16 3.97
CA ARG A 75 27.23 -33.17 3.45
C ARG A 75 27.83 -32.73 2.11
N VAL A 76 29.15 -32.90 1.99
CA VAL A 76 29.99 -32.44 0.86
C VAL A 76 30.12 -33.51 -0.22
N SER A 77 30.14 -33.11 -1.49
CA SER A 77 30.91 -33.80 -2.55
C SER A 77 31.12 -32.91 -3.79
N SER A 78 32.38 -32.72 -4.19
CA SER A 78 32.82 -32.26 -5.52
C SER A 78 32.70 -33.41 -6.56
N THR A 79 32.66 -33.22 -7.89
CA THR A 79 33.72 -32.65 -8.77
C THR A 79 33.19 -32.18 -10.15
N THR A 80 34.05 -31.48 -10.90
CA THR A 80 33.93 -31.03 -12.31
C THR A 80 35.16 -31.51 -13.11
N PRO A 81 35.32 -31.25 -14.44
CA PRO A 81 34.38 -30.90 -15.53
C PRO A 81 34.48 -31.88 -16.74
N ASP A 82 33.78 -31.64 -17.88
CA ASP A 82 34.44 -31.43 -19.19
C ASP A 82 33.49 -30.92 -20.32
N LYS A 83 33.99 -30.68 -21.55
CA LYS A 83 33.31 -29.93 -22.65
C LYS A 83 33.27 -30.70 -24.03
N PRO A 84 33.03 -30.13 -25.25
CA PRO A 84 31.88 -30.56 -26.09
C PRO A 84 32.16 -30.94 -27.58
N GLN A 85 31.16 -31.54 -28.26
CA GLN A 85 30.84 -31.38 -29.71
C GLN A 85 29.42 -31.93 -30.02
N ALA A 86 28.58 -31.28 -30.84
CA ALA A 86 28.34 -31.48 -32.30
C ALA A 86 27.85 -32.91 -32.67
N THR A 87 26.88 -33.19 -33.56
CA THR A 87 26.08 -32.43 -34.58
C THR A 87 24.78 -33.25 -34.90
N ALA A 88 23.76 -32.94 -35.71
CA ALA A 88 23.41 -31.87 -36.69
C ALA A 88 21.86 -31.70 -36.80
N GLN A 89 21.28 -31.56 -38.01
CA GLN A 89 19.84 -31.39 -38.32
C GLN A 89 19.42 -32.23 -39.55
N ALA A 90 18.14 -32.64 -39.67
CA ALA A 90 17.46 -32.94 -40.95
C ALA A 90 15.92 -33.06 -40.82
N THR A 91 15.18 -32.70 -41.88
CA THR A 91 13.72 -32.86 -42.11
C THR A 91 13.48 -32.90 -43.66
N PRO A 92 12.26 -33.11 -44.22
CA PRO A 92 11.24 -34.14 -43.95
C PRO A 92 10.62 -34.77 -45.26
N GLN A 93 9.58 -35.62 -45.13
CA GLN A 93 8.54 -35.97 -46.15
C GLN A 93 8.96 -36.79 -47.41
N PRO A 94 8.00 -37.34 -48.23
CA PRO A 94 6.55 -37.54 -48.07
C PRO A 94 6.03 -39.00 -48.31
N ALA A 95 4.70 -39.15 -48.33
CA ALA A 95 3.88 -40.38 -48.39
C ALA A 95 3.81 -41.16 -49.73
N ILE A 96 3.20 -42.37 -49.69
CA ILE A 96 2.36 -43.01 -50.74
C ILE A 96 1.52 -44.17 -50.12
N THR A 97 0.39 -44.54 -50.74
CA THR A 97 -0.47 -45.71 -50.39
C THR A 97 -0.82 -46.47 -51.68
N PRO A 98 -1.09 -47.79 -51.66
CA PRO A 98 -2.49 -48.23 -51.75
C PRO A 98 -2.87 -49.59 -51.07
N GLU A 99 -4.17 -49.88 -51.14
CA GLU A 99 -4.97 -51.09 -50.84
C GLU A 99 -4.66 -52.36 -51.70
N PRO A 100 -5.43 -53.49 -51.61
CA PRO A 100 -6.17 -54.11 -50.49
C PRO A 100 -5.98 -55.66 -50.38
N SER A 101 -6.57 -56.32 -49.36
CA SER A 101 -7.19 -57.66 -49.52
C SER A 101 -8.09 -58.10 -48.34
N MET A 102 -9.03 -58.99 -48.65
CA MET A 102 -10.03 -59.71 -47.82
C MET A 102 -10.18 -61.13 -48.44
N PRO A 103 -10.85 -62.16 -47.87
CA PRO A 103 -11.86 -62.11 -46.79
C PRO A 103 -11.84 -63.26 -45.73
N SER A 104 -12.82 -63.22 -44.80
CA SER A 104 -13.49 -64.39 -44.15
C SER A 104 -12.71 -65.19 -43.08
N PRO A 105 -13.39 -66.00 -42.23
CA PRO A 105 -14.83 -66.33 -42.20
C PRO A 105 -15.59 -65.93 -40.91
N ILE A 106 -16.92 -66.12 -40.95
CA ILE A 106 -17.85 -65.94 -39.83
C ILE A 106 -17.80 -67.17 -38.90
N TYR A 107 -17.87 -66.94 -37.57
CA TYR A 107 -18.39 -67.94 -36.63
C TYR A 107 -19.33 -67.29 -35.59
N ALA A 108 -20.19 -68.12 -34.98
CA ALA A 108 -21.44 -67.65 -34.39
C ALA A 108 -21.34 -67.09 -32.96
N GLY A 109 -21.89 -65.89 -32.79
CA GLY A 109 -22.82 -65.54 -31.71
C GLY A 109 -22.37 -65.61 -30.25
N GLN A 110 -22.19 -64.43 -29.63
CA GLN A 110 -22.57 -64.26 -28.23
C GLN A 110 -22.97 -62.81 -27.89
N LYS A 111 -23.91 -62.70 -26.94
CA LYS A 111 -24.29 -61.49 -26.17
C LYS A 111 -24.86 -60.32 -26.99
N ARG A 112 -26.14 -60.01 -26.74
CA ARG A 112 -26.76 -58.73 -27.13
C ARG A 112 -25.88 -57.59 -26.60
N PRO A 113 -25.62 -56.52 -27.38
CA PRO A 113 -24.90 -55.36 -26.86
C PRO A 113 -25.66 -54.76 -25.67
N TYR A 114 -24.88 -54.20 -24.74
CA TYR A 114 -25.38 -53.46 -23.58
C TYR A 114 -26.38 -52.39 -24.03
N ARG A 115 -27.41 -52.09 -23.21
CA ARG A 115 -28.38 -51.02 -23.54
C ARG A 115 -27.63 -49.75 -23.92
N ALA A 116 -27.83 -49.26 -25.14
CA ALA A 116 -27.47 -47.89 -25.47
C ALA A 116 -28.23 -46.98 -24.50
N VAL A 117 -27.51 -46.06 -23.85
CA VAL A 117 -28.13 -45.02 -23.02
C VAL A 117 -28.86 -44.10 -23.98
N ASP A 118 -30.20 -44.03 -23.88
CA ASP A 118 -31.07 -43.18 -24.71
C ASP A 118 -30.60 -41.73 -24.65
N THR A 119 -29.72 -41.36 -25.58
CA THR A 119 -29.06 -40.07 -25.65
C THR A 119 -29.74 -39.28 -26.75
N PRO A 120 -30.36 -38.12 -26.45
CA PRO A 120 -31.03 -37.32 -27.45
C PRO A 120 -30.14 -37.00 -28.65
N LEU A 121 -30.73 -36.91 -29.84
CA LEU A 121 -30.04 -36.41 -31.04
C LEU A 121 -29.58 -34.97 -30.79
N ASN A 122 -28.43 -34.56 -31.33
CA ASN A 122 -27.86 -33.20 -31.13
C ASN A 122 -28.88 -32.08 -31.37
N GLN A 123 -29.71 -32.22 -32.41
CA GLN A 123 -30.76 -31.29 -32.82
C GLN A 123 -32.02 -31.28 -31.93
N THR A 124 -32.12 -32.17 -30.94
CA THR A 124 -33.29 -32.24 -30.05
C THR A 124 -33.37 -30.96 -29.22
N VAL A 125 -34.46 -30.20 -29.38
CA VAL A 125 -34.68 -28.95 -28.64
C VAL A 125 -35.38 -29.21 -27.32
N PHE A 126 -34.84 -28.60 -26.27
CA PHE A 126 -35.38 -28.55 -24.91
C PHE A 126 -35.73 -27.10 -24.55
N THR A 127 -36.70 -26.92 -23.65
CA THR A 127 -37.11 -25.62 -23.11
C THR A 127 -36.78 -25.55 -21.63
N LEU A 128 -36.09 -24.48 -21.22
CA LEU A 128 -35.75 -24.20 -19.83
C LEU A 128 -36.45 -22.90 -19.44
N VAL A 129 -37.38 -22.98 -18.49
CA VAL A 129 -38.17 -21.85 -18.00
C VAL A 129 -37.49 -21.35 -16.73
N VAL A 130 -36.74 -20.26 -16.86
CA VAL A 130 -35.87 -19.72 -15.80
C VAL A 130 -36.44 -18.37 -15.36
N GLY A 131 -36.82 -18.22 -14.10
CA GLY A 131 -37.51 -17.01 -13.61
C GLY A 131 -38.83 -16.71 -14.38
N GLY A 132 -39.48 -17.75 -14.92
CA GLY A 132 -40.64 -17.63 -15.81
C GLY A 132 -40.31 -17.42 -17.30
N GLN A 133 -39.09 -17.04 -17.67
CA GLN A 133 -38.69 -16.79 -19.06
C GLN A 133 -38.28 -18.08 -19.79
N PRO A 134 -38.84 -18.39 -20.98
CA PRO A 134 -38.55 -19.63 -21.70
C PRO A 134 -37.33 -19.53 -22.64
N PHE A 135 -36.25 -20.24 -22.32
CA PHE A 135 -35.06 -20.37 -23.14
C PHE A 135 -35.08 -21.70 -23.92
N ARG A 136 -34.77 -21.66 -25.22
CA ARG A 136 -34.68 -22.85 -26.08
C ARG A 136 -33.23 -23.17 -26.42
N LEU A 137 -32.81 -24.41 -26.15
CA LEU A 137 -31.47 -24.93 -26.40
C LEU A 137 -31.55 -26.31 -27.06
N SER A 138 -30.56 -26.63 -27.90
CA SER A 138 -30.39 -27.98 -28.43
C SER A 138 -29.65 -28.87 -27.42
N TRP A 139 -29.76 -30.19 -27.56
CA TRP A 139 -28.98 -31.14 -26.78
C TRP A 139 -27.47 -30.91 -26.92
N GLU A 140 -27.05 -30.48 -28.11
CA GLU A 140 -25.66 -30.10 -28.40
C GLU A 140 -25.19 -28.89 -27.60
N SER A 141 -26.00 -27.83 -27.50
CA SER A 141 -25.70 -26.70 -26.61
C SER A 141 -25.65 -27.13 -25.14
N LEU A 142 -26.62 -27.94 -24.68
CA LEU A 142 -26.70 -28.37 -23.28
C LEU A 142 -25.49 -29.22 -22.83
N LYS A 143 -24.91 -30.04 -23.71
CA LYS A 143 -23.71 -30.85 -23.42
C LYS A 143 -22.38 -30.16 -23.75
N SER A 144 -22.42 -28.90 -24.20
CA SER A 144 -21.23 -28.18 -24.68
C SER A 144 -20.23 -27.84 -23.56
N ASP A 145 -20.70 -27.67 -22.33
CA ASP A 145 -19.90 -27.54 -21.11
C ASP A 145 -20.07 -28.79 -20.25
N GLY A 146 -19.40 -29.86 -20.67
CA GLY A 146 -19.35 -31.14 -19.97
C GLY A 146 -20.51 -32.10 -20.29
N PRO A 147 -20.26 -33.43 -20.24
CA PRO A 147 -21.28 -34.44 -20.53
C PRO A 147 -22.24 -34.71 -19.35
N SER A 148 -21.99 -34.12 -18.18
CA SER A 148 -22.62 -34.48 -16.89
C SER A 148 -22.94 -33.27 -16.01
N ASN A 149 -23.27 -32.13 -16.63
CA ASN A 149 -23.78 -30.94 -15.94
C ASN A 149 -25.26 -31.11 -15.50
N PHE A 150 -25.81 -30.13 -14.77
CA PHE A 150 -27.16 -30.16 -14.22
C PHE A 150 -28.23 -30.50 -15.26
N PHE A 151 -28.24 -29.81 -16.40
CA PHE A 151 -29.24 -29.99 -17.45
C PHE A 151 -29.16 -31.37 -18.12
N THR A 152 -27.94 -31.81 -18.47
CA THR A 152 -27.73 -33.12 -19.12
C THR A 152 -27.99 -34.29 -18.17
N ASN A 153 -27.86 -34.09 -16.86
CA ASN A 153 -28.28 -35.06 -15.85
C ASN A 153 -29.80 -35.07 -15.64
N TYR A 154 -30.46 -33.90 -15.67
CA TYR A 154 -31.90 -33.77 -15.55
C TYR A 154 -32.63 -34.44 -16.73
N PHE A 155 -32.32 -34.05 -17.97
CA PHE A 155 -33.00 -34.56 -19.18
C PHE A 155 -32.62 -36.01 -19.57
N ARG A 156 -31.62 -36.63 -18.92
CA ARG A 156 -31.43 -38.10 -18.98
C ARG A 156 -32.30 -38.87 -17.98
N LYS A 157 -32.63 -38.26 -16.84
CA LYS A 157 -33.48 -38.87 -15.80
C LYS A 157 -34.97 -38.66 -16.10
N GLN A 158 -35.32 -37.45 -16.54
CA GLN A 158 -36.69 -37.04 -16.86
C GLN A 158 -36.96 -37.17 -18.36
N LYS A 159 -38.09 -37.78 -18.72
CA LYS A 159 -38.54 -37.91 -20.13
C LYS A 159 -39.26 -36.64 -20.65
N THR A 160 -39.22 -35.54 -19.89
CA THR A 160 -39.80 -34.25 -20.28
C THR A 160 -38.87 -33.49 -21.22
N ARG A 161 -39.43 -32.58 -22.04
CA ARG A 161 -38.65 -31.59 -22.82
C ARG A 161 -38.65 -30.20 -22.21
N VAL A 162 -39.24 -30.05 -21.02
CA VAL A 162 -39.38 -28.80 -20.28
C VAL A 162 -38.79 -28.98 -18.89
N MET A 163 -38.06 -27.96 -18.43
CA MET A 163 -37.48 -27.86 -17.10
C MET A 163 -37.80 -26.46 -16.55
N HIS A 164 -38.11 -26.36 -15.26
CA HIS A 164 -38.34 -25.08 -14.57
C HIS A 164 -37.20 -24.84 -13.57
N ILE A 165 -36.72 -23.61 -13.46
CA ILE A 165 -35.58 -23.21 -12.62
C ILE A 165 -35.89 -21.85 -11.97
N ASP A 166 -35.70 -21.77 -10.66
CA ASP A 166 -35.90 -20.56 -9.87
C ASP A 166 -34.56 -19.82 -9.70
N ARG A 167 -34.17 -19.09 -10.76
CA ARG A 167 -32.93 -18.29 -10.89
C ARG A 167 -33.19 -17.09 -11.82
N SER A 168 -32.27 -16.12 -11.82
CA SER A 168 -32.36 -14.92 -12.67
C SER A 168 -32.34 -15.25 -14.17
N PRO A 169 -33.32 -14.78 -14.97
CA PRO A 169 -33.31 -15.00 -16.42
C PRO A 169 -32.19 -14.22 -17.12
N ASP A 170 -31.77 -13.07 -16.59
CA ASP A 170 -30.75 -12.22 -17.20
C ASP A 170 -29.36 -12.84 -17.06
N THR A 171 -29.01 -13.33 -15.87
CA THR A 171 -27.78 -14.12 -15.63
C THR A 171 -27.82 -15.40 -16.46
N PHE A 172 -28.98 -16.06 -16.58
CA PHE A 172 -29.14 -17.24 -17.42
C PHE A 172 -28.99 -16.96 -18.92
N ALA A 173 -29.30 -15.76 -19.41
CA ALA A 173 -29.05 -15.38 -20.81
C ALA A 173 -27.54 -15.40 -21.15
N LEU A 174 -26.67 -15.08 -20.18
CA LEU A 174 -25.22 -15.20 -20.32
C LEU A 174 -24.77 -16.68 -20.32
N VAL A 175 -25.37 -17.51 -19.45
CA VAL A 175 -25.17 -18.98 -19.46
C VAL A 175 -25.55 -19.59 -20.82
N VAL A 176 -26.70 -19.18 -21.38
CA VAL A 176 -27.17 -19.55 -22.72
C VAL A 176 -26.18 -19.13 -23.81
N ARG A 177 -25.51 -17.98 -23.66
CA ARG A 177 -24.47 -17.50 -24.58
C ARG A 177 -23.26 -18.44 -24.55
N HIS A 178 -22.77 -18.81 -23.37
CA HIS A 178 -21.66 -19.75 -23.20
C HIS A 178 -21.98 -21.17 -23.70
N LEU A 179 -23.20 -21.67 -23.41
CA LEU A 179 -23.68 -22.96 -23.89
C LEU A 179 -23.88 -23.02 -25.43
N ARG A 180 -23.88 -21.87 -26.10
CA ARG A 180 -23.84 -21.74 -27.57
C ARG A 180 -22.42 -21.53 -28.13
N GLY A 181 -21.39 -21.60 -27.27
CA GLY A 181 -19.98 -21.50 -27.65
C GLY A 181 -19.40 -20.09 -27.69
N TYR A 182 -20.16 -19.06 -27.31
CA TYR A 182 -19.65 -17.68 -27.29
C TYR A 182 -18.86 -17.40 -26.01
N TYR A 183 -17.79 -16.62 -26.13
CA TYR A 183 -17.14 -16.01 -24.96
C TYR A 183 -18.11 -15.08 -24.22
N VAL A 184 -18.01 -15.07 -22.89
CA VAL A 184 -18.80 -14.25 -21.98
C VAL A 184 -17.84 -13.41 -21.15
N ARG A 185 -18.11 -12.12 -21.05
CA ARG A 185 -17.37 -11.20 -20.20
C ARG A 185 -18.38 -10.47 -19.31
N PRO A 186 -18.34 -10.67 -17.98
CA PRO A 186 -19.10 -9.85 -17.05
C PRO A 186 -18.79 -8.35 -17.19
N GLN A 187 -19.82 -7.54 -16.94
CA GLN A 187 -19.73 -6.09 -16.93
C GLN A 187 -18.98 -5.58 -15.69
N ASP A 188 -19.30 -6.13 -14.53
CA ASP A 188 -18.88 -5.69 -13.19
C ASP A 188 -18.68 -6.89 -12.24
N ASP A 189 -18.37 -6.62 -10.98
CA ASP A 189 -18.17 -7.59 -9.91
C ASP A 189 -19.45 -8.32 -9.51
N LEU A 190 -20.60 -7.62 -9.49
CA LEU A 190 -21.92 -8.20 -9.20
C LEU A 190 -22.27 -9.28 -10.23
N GLN A 191 -22.27 -8.93 -11.52
CA GLN A 191 -22.60 -9.84 -12.61
C GLN A 191 -21.58 -10.98 -12.72
N ASN A 192 -20.30 -10.74 -12.38
CA ASN A 192 -19.30 -11.80 -12.31
C ASN A 192 -19.65 -12.82 -11.21
N GLN A 193 -20.04 -12.35 -10.02
CA GLN A 193 -20.34 -13.21 -8.89
C GLN A 193 -21.65 -13.99 -9.08
N ASP A 194 -22.70 -13.35 -9.58
CA ASP A 194 -23.96 -14.01 -9.93
C ASP A 194 -23.75 -15.12 -10.96
N LEU A 195 -23.00 -14.82 -12.03
CA LEU A 195 -22.72 -15.79 -13.09
C LEU A 195 -21.78 -16.91 -12.61
N LEU A 196 -20.88 -16.64 -11.66
CA LEU A 196 -20.03 -17.64 -11.02
C LEU A 196 -20.84 -18.56 -10.10
N ASN A 197 -21.81 -18.03 -9.35
CA ASN A 197 -22.73 -18.80 -8.52
C ASN A 197 -23.67 -19.67 -9.37
N ASP A 198 -24.23 -19.15 -10.47
CA ASP A 198 -25.00 -19.95 -11.43
C ASP A 198 -24.13 -20.99 -12.15
N ALA A 199 -22.88 -20.67 -12.51
CA ALA A 199 -21.94 -21.65 -13.08
C ALA A 199 -21.61 -22.79 -12.10
N ARG A 200 -21.50 -22.49 -10.79
CA ARG A 200 -21.36 -23.48 -9.71
C ARG A 200 -22.63 -24.34 -9.61
N TYR A 201 -23.82 -23.72 -9.51
CA TYR A 201 -25.13 -24.39 -9.38
C TYR A 201 -25.44 -25.34 -10.57
N TYR A 202 -25.21 -24.89 -11.81
CA TYR A 202 -25.44 -25.71 -13.00
C TYR A 202 -24.32 -26.74 -13.27
N GLY A 203 -23.18 -26.68 -12.55
CA GLY A 203 -22.03 -27.58 -12.75
C GLY A 203 -21.26 -27.32 -14.04
N LEU A 204 -21.13 -26.06 -14.46
CA LEU A 204 -20.55 -25.62 -15.73
C LEU A 204 -19.05 -25.33 -15.55
N THR A 205 -18.22 -26.36 -15.68
CA THR A 205 -16.80 -26.29 -15.29
C THR A 205 -15.96 -25.40 -16.20
N ARG A 206 -16.27 -25.33 -17.51
CA ARG A 206 -15.59 -24.39 -18.43
C ARG A 206 -16.04 -22.95 -18.18
N LEU A 207 -17.32 -22.70 -17.91
CA LEU A 207 -17.80 -21.35 -17.56
C LEU A 207 -17.15 -20.86 -16.27
N LYS A 208 -17.21 -21.68 -15.20
CA LYS A 208 -16.57 -21.40 -13.92
C LYS A 208 -15.10 -21.01 -14.11
N LYS A 209 -14.30 -21.85 -14.78
CA LYS A 209 -12.87 -21.60 -15.00
C LYS A 209 -12.58 -20.32 -15.82
N MET A 210 -13.47 -19.94 -16.75
CA MET A 210 -13.34 -18.70 -17.52
C MET A 210 -13.52 -17.45 -16.65
N LEU A 211 -14.47 -17.49 -15.71
CA LEU A 211 -14.76 -16.39 -14.80
C LEU A 211 -13.65 -16.22 -13.75
N GLU A 212 -13.12 -17.34 -13.25
CA GLU A 212 -12.02 -17.36 -12.26
C GLU A 212 -10.66 -16.88 -12.83
N GLU A 213 -10.53 -16.67 -14.15
CA GLU A 213 -9.32 -16.12 -14.81
C GLU A 213 -9.04 -14.65 -14.43
N TYR A 214 -10.09 -13.87 -14.11
CA TYR A 214 -9.97 -12.46 -13.74
C TYR A 214 -10.61 -12.18 -12.40
N LEU A 215 -9.88 -11.46 -11.54
CA LEU A 215 -10.47 -10.81 -10.39
C LEU A 215 -11.28 -9.59 -10.87
N TYR A 216 -12.57 -9.57 -10.57
CA TYR A 216 -13.36 -8.35 -10.51
C TYR A 216 -13.44 -7.94 -9.03
N ILE A 217 -13.05 -6.71 -8.72
CA ILE A 217 -13.04 -6.20 -7.35
C ILE A 217 -13.45 -4.73 -7.32
N ASN A 218 -14.26 -4.36 -6.33
CA ASN A 218 -14.71 -3.00 -6.14
C ASN A 218 -13.83 -2.32 -5.09
N VAL A 219 -13.14 -1.24 -5.46
CA VAL A 219 -12.29 -0.45 -4.56
C VAL A 219 -12.82 0.97 -4.56
N GLY A 220 -13.29 1.47 -3.42
CA GLY A 220 -13.81 2.84 -3.28
C GLY A 220 -14.95 3.19 -4.25
N GLY A 221 -15.78 2.22 -4.62
CA GLY A 221 -16.88 2.39 -5.59
C GLY A 221 -16.50 2.18 -7.07
N LYS A 222 -15.22 1.93 -7.36
CA LYS A 222 -14.68 1.75 -8.72
C LYS A 222 -14.33 0.28 -8.96
N VAL A 223 -14.91 -0.33 -9.99
CA VAL A 223 -14.70 -1.75 -10.30
C VAL A 223 -13.46 -1.96 -11.17
N PHE A 224 -12.55 -2.82 -10.70
CA PHE A 224 -11.32 -3.20 -11.38
C PHE A 224 -11.39 -4.64 -11.88
N ARG A 225 -11.21 -4.85 -13.19
CA ARG A 225 -11.02 -6.17 -13.81
C ARG A 225 -9.53 -6.42 -14.03
N LEU A 226 -8.95 -7.33 -13.26
CA LEU A 226 -7.50 -7.58 -13.19
C LEU A 226 -7.21 -9.06 -13.43
N SER A 227 -6.15 -9.37 -14.19
CA SER A 227 -5.65 -10.75 -14.28
C SER A 227 -4.90 -11.06 -12.98
N TRP A 228 -5.10 -12.25 -12.42
CA TRP A 228 -4.40 -12.69 -11.21
C TRP A 228 -2.87 -12.59 -11.33
N ASP A 229 -2.30 -12.91 -12.50
CA ASP A 229 -0.86 -12.85 -12.74
C ASP A 229 -0.25 -11.44 -12.60
N LEU A 230 -1.06 -10.38 -12.64
CA LEU A 230 -0.61 -9.02 -12.37
C LEU A 230 -0.03 -8.87 -10.95
N PHE A 231 -0.66 -9.52 -9.96
CA PHE A 231 -0.25 -9.40 -8.56
C PHE A 231 1.02 -10.19 -8.24
N LYS A 232 1.39 -11.20 -9.04
CA LYS A 232 2.63 -11.98 -8.86
C LYS A 232 3.90 -11.14 -8.99
N LYS A 233 3.83 -10.00 -9.68
CA LYS A 233 5.00 -9.17 -10.02
C LYS A 233 5.68 -8.52 -8.80
N ASP A 234 4.91 -8.18 -7.77
CA ASP A 234 5.46 -7.72 -6.49
C ASP A 234 5.87 -8.91 -5.57
N GLY A 235 5.50 -10.13 -5.97
CA GLY A 235 5.75 -11.38 -5.25
C GLY A 235 4.45 -12.14 -5.01
N THR A 236 4.53 -13.39 -4.55
CA THR A 236 3.36 -14.24 -4.25
C THR A 236 2.75 -14.01 -2.86
N HIS A 237 3.47 -13.37 -1.96
CA HIS A 237 3.08 -13.17 -0.56
C HIS A 237 2.44 -11.79 -0.36
N ASN A 238 1.26 -11.60 -0.95
CA ASN A 238 0.49 -10.36 -0.90
C ASN A 238 -1.00 -10.64 -0.58
N PHE A 239 -1.78 -9.58 -0.27
CA PHE A 239 -3.19 -9.68 0.11
C PHE A 239 -4.05 -10.44 -0.92
N PHE A 240 -3.79 -10.23 -2.21
CA PHE A 240 -4.55 -10.84 -3.30
C PHE A 240 -4.30 -12.35 -3.39
N TYR A 241 -3.04 -12.78 -3.36
CA TYR A 241 -2.66 -14.21 -3.47
C TYR A 241 -2.78 -15.01 -2.17
N GLY A 242 -2.90 -14.35 -1.02
CA GLY A 242 -3.21 -14.99 0.27
C GLY A 242 -4.69 -14.86 0.63
N PRO A 243 -5.06 -14.02 1.62
CA PRO A 243 -6.40 -13.95 2.19
C PRO A 243 -7.54 -13.85 1.17
N LEU A 244 -7.42 -12.99 0.15
CA LEU A 244 -8.49 -12.79 -0.83
C LEU A 244 -8.72 -14.02 -1.72
N MET A 245 -7.65 -14.61 -2.28
CA MET A 245 -7.76 -15.82 -3.11
C MET A 245 -8.34 -16.99 -2.32
N HIS A 246 -7.96 -17.14 -1.04
CA HIS A 246 -8.53 -18.17 -0.17
C HIS A 246 -10.02 -17.92 0.15
N SER A 247 -10.44 -16.67 0.32
CA SER A 247 -11.85 -16.31 0.52
C SER A 247 -12.72 -16.59 -0.72
N LEU A 248 -12.30 -16.10 -1.90
CA LEU A 248 -13.07 -16.21 -3.15
C LEU A 248 -13.23 -17.65 -3.66
N PHE A 249 -12.25 -18.51 -3.38
CA PHE A 249 -12.19 -19.90 -3.85
C PHE A 249 -12.33 -20.94 -2.73
N ALA A 250 -12.83 -20.54 -1.56
CA ALA A 250 -13.09 -21.44 -0.44
C ALA A 250 -13.97 -22.64 -0.86
N PRO A 251 -13.54 -23.91 -0.65
CA PRO A 251 -14.21 -25.09 -1.21
C PRO A 251 -15.60 -25.40 -0.62
N HIS A 252 -16.03 -24.64 0.39
CA HIS A 252 -17.31 -24.79 1.08
C HIS A 252 -18.16 -23.50 1.05
N GLY A 253 -17.66 -22.42 0.42
CA GLY A 253 -18.37 -21.16 0.26
C GLY A 253 -19.37 -21.21 -0.89
N ASN A 254 -20.57 -21.76 -0.64
CA ASN A 254 -21.71 -21.49 -1.50
C ASN A 254 -22.09 -20.01 -1.36
N GLU A 255 -22.08 -19.28 -2.49
CA GLU A 255 -22.62 -17.92 -2.60
C GLU A 255 -21.94 -16.89 -1.66
N ALA A 256 -20.60 -16.80 -1.75
CA ALA A 256 -19.86 -15.68 -1.17
C ALA A 256 -20.33 -14.32 -1.76
N PRO A 257 -20.33 -13.22 -0.98
CA PRO A 257 -20.69 -11.90 -1.48
C PRO A 257 -19.60 -11.32 -2.42
N PRO A 258 -19.92 -10.29 -3.22
CA PRO A 258 -18.94 -9.47 -3.93
C PRO A 258 -17.94 -8.83 -2.95
N VAL A 259 -16.67 -8.71 -3.35
CA VAL A 259 -15.64 -8.12 -2.49
C VAL A 259 -15.52 -6.61 -2.74
N TYR A 260 -15.88 -5.85 -1.71
CA TYR A 260 -15.63 -4.42 -1.59
C TYR A 260 -14.38 -4.15 -0.75
N ILE A 261 -13.59 -3.15 -1.16
CA ILE A 261 -12.45 -2.64 -0.41
C ILE A 261 -12.61 -1.13 -0.22
N GLU A 262 -12.65 -0.70 1.04
CA GLU A 262 -12.75 0.70 1.45
C GLU A 262 -11.36 1.40 1.41
N ARG A 263 -10.81 1.54 0.20
CA ARG A 263 -9.56 2.26 -0.08
C ARG A 263 -9.76 3.24 -1.24
N ASP A 264 -8.81 4.16 -1.40
CA ASP A 264 -8.84 5.17 -2.44
C ASP A 264 -8.70 4.54 -3.86
N PRO A 265 -9.66 4.78 -4.76
CA PRO A 265 -9.71 4.14 -6.08
C PRO A 265 -8.63 4.64 -7.06
N ASP A 266 -8.03 5.80 -6.84
CA ASP A 266 -7.02 6.38 -7.73
C ASP A 266 -5.61 6.09 -7.21
N ILE A 267 -5.40 6.03 -5.89
CA ILE A 267 -4.20 5.43 -5.28
C ILE A 267 -4.08 3.96 -5.71
N PHE A 268 -5.17 3.18 -5.68
CA PHE A 268 -5.15 1.81 -6.19
C PHE A 268 -4.88 1.76 -7.71
N ALA A 269 -5.41 2.70 -8.49
CA ALA A 269 -5.12 2.77 -9.93
C ALA A 269 -3.62 3.03 -10.23
N ASP A 270 -2.94 3.84 -9.41
CA ASP A 270 -1.49 4.06 -9.52
C ASP A 270 -0.69 2.81 -9.11
N ILE A 271 -1.12 2.06 -8.08
CA ILE A 271 -0.55 0.74 -7.73
C ILE A 271 -0.71 -0.25 -8.90
N ILE A 272 -1.90 -0.34 -9.50
CA ILE A 272 -2.15 -1.19 -10.67
C ILE A 272 -1.33 -0.74 -11.88
N THR A 273 -1.07 0.56 -12.03
CA THR A 273 -0.19 1.12 -13.07
C THR A 273 1.26 0.73 -12.83
N HIS A 274 1.73 0.72 -11.58
CA HIS A 274 3.04 0.17 -11.24
C HIS A 274 3.15 -1.32 -11.56
N LEU A 275 2.18 -2.15 -11.12
CA LEU A 275 2.19 -3.58 -11.40
C LEU A 275 2.12 -3.88 -12.90
N ARG A 276 1.55 -3.00 -13.73
CA ARG A 276 1.61 -3.17 -15.20
C ARG A 276 3.05 -3.05 -15.72
N GLY A 277 3.90 -2.26 -15.07
CA GLY A 277 5.32 -2.06 -15.37
C GLY A 277 5.73 -0.59 -15.52
N TYR A 278 4.78 0.35 -15.34
CA TYR A 278 5.02 1.78 -15.51
C TYR A 278 5.59 2.43 -14.24
N THR A 279 6.10 3.65 -14.39
CA THR A 279 6.53 4.50 -13.27
C THR A 279 5.35 5.22 -12.64
N ILE A 280 5.21 5.13 -11.32
CA ILE A 280 4.29 5.98 -10.56
C ILE A 280 4.84 7.41 -10.61
N HIS A 281 3.97 8.37 -10.92
CA HIS A 281 4.30 9.78 -10.86
C HIS A 281 3.85 10.31 -9.50
N ILE A 282 4.81 10.50 -8.58
CA ILE A 282 4.53 11.03 -7.25
C ILE A 282 4.21 12.52 -7.39
N LYS A 283 2.93 12.87 -7.17
CA LYS A 283 2.40 14.24 -7.28
C LYS A 283 2.95 15.13 -6.16
N ASP A 284 2.95 14.60 -4.93
CA ASP A 284 3.33 15.28 -3.69
C ASP A 284 3.62 14.27 -2.55
N GLU A 285 3.99 14.75 -1.36
CA GLU A 285 4.34 13.92 -0.20
C GLU A 285 3.11 13.26 0.48
N VAL A 286 1.91 13.83 0.36
CA VAL A 286 0.66 13.19 0.83
C VAL A 286 0.33 12.02 -0.09
N HIS A 287 0.45 12.21 -1.40
CA HIS A 287 0.34 11.17 -2.41
C HIS A 287 1.33 10.02 -2.16
N ARG A 288 2.61 10.33 -1.91
CA ARG A 288 3.62 9.32 -1.49
C ARG A 288 3.18 8.54 -0.25
N LYS A 289 2.71 9.25 0.79
CA LYS A 289 2.30 8.63 2.06
C LYS A 289 1.04 7.76 1.93
N ASN A 290 0.09 8.13 1.08
CA ASN A 290 -1.08 7.31 0.81
C ASN A 290 -0.71 6.07 -0.02
N LEU A 291 0.07 6.22 -1.10
CA LEU A 291 0.64 5.08 -1.84
C LEU A 291 1.39 4.10 -0.94
N LEU A 292 2.15 4.59 0.04
CA LEU A 292 2.89 3.75 0.99
C LEU A 292 1.95 2.98 1.94
N LYS A 293 0.90 3.64 2.48
CA LYS A 293 -0.12 2.98 3.32
C LYS A 293 -0.85 1.87 2.55
N ASP A 294 -1.23 2.14 1.31
CA ASP A 294 -1.96 1.18 0.48
C ASP A 294 -1.05 0.03 0.03
N ALA A 295 0.21 0.31 -0.36
CA ALA A 295 1.19 -0.74 -0.63
C ALA A 295 1.42 -1.66 0.58
N GLN A 296 1.45 -1.10 1.79
CA GLN A 296 1.52 -1.87 3.04
C GLN A 296 0.25 -2.69 3.31
N TYR A 297 -0.94 -2.10 3.14
CA TYR A 297 -2.24 -2.78 3.31
C TYR A 297 -2.39 -3.99 2.36
N TYR A 298 -2.03 -3.82 1.09
CA TYR A 298 -2.04 -4.92 0.12
C TYR A 298 -0.84 -5.88 0.25
N ALA A 299 0.08 -5.63 1.18
CA ALA A 299 1.34 -6.35 1.38
C ALA A 299 2.23 -6.43 0.11
N PHE A 300 2.22 -5.38 -0.71
CA PHE A 300 3.14 -5.20 -1.83
C PHE A 300 4.50 -4.71 -1.31
N ARG A 301 5.35 -5.67 -0.95
CA ARG A 301 6.68 -5.45 -0.36
C ARG A 301 7.65 -4.73 -1.30
N GLN A 302 7.72 -5.07 -2.60
CA GLN A 302 8.66 -4.41 -3.52
C GLN A 302 8.27 -2.95 -3.75
N LEU A 303 6.99 -2.65 -3.95
CA LEU A 303 6.49 -1.29 -4.00
C LEU A 303 6.73 -0.53 -2.68
N THR A 304 6.48 -1.18 -1.53
CA THR A 304 6.74 -0.59 -0.20
C THR A 304 8.22 -0.22 -0.04
N ASP A 305 9.14 -1.15 -0.30
CA ASP A 305 10.59 -0.90 -0.30
C ASP A 305 10.98 0.20 -1.30
N ARG A 306 10.34 0.27 -2.47
CA ARG A 306 10.61 1.29 -3.48
C ARG A 306 10.13 2.69 -3.09
N LEU A 307 8.99 2.81 -2.39
CA LEU A 307 8.47 4.08 -1.87
C LEU A 307 9.23 4.59 -0.64
N LEU A 308 9.82 3.67 0.14
CA LEU A 308 10.79 3.98 1.20
C LEU A 308 12.16 4.36 0.62
N THR A 309 12.63 3.65 -0.42
CA THR A 309 13.93 3.85 -1.08
C THR A 309 13.88 4.95 -2.15
N ALA A 310 12.73 5.61 -2.36
CA ALA A 310 12.56 6.84 -3.12
C ALA A 310 13.14 8.06 -2.36
N GLN A 311 14.42 7.93 -1.99
CA GLN A 311 15.21 8.84 -1.19
C GLN A 311 16.54 9.07 -1.89
N ARG A 312 17.02 10.31 -1.83
CA ARG A 312 18.04 10.81 -2.75
C ARG A 312 19.43 10.41 -2.26
N THR A 313 20.11 9.54 -3.02
CA THR A 313 21.57 9.52 -3.00
C THR A 313 22.05 10.88 -3.51
N VAL A 314 22.96 11.52 -2.79
CA VAL A 314 23.52 12.83 -3.12
C VAL A 314 25.02 12.65 -3.26
N ASP A 315 25.60 13.26 -4.29
CA ASP A 315 27.06 13.30 -4.44
C ASP A 315 27.61 14.22 -3.34
N GLY A 316 28.34 13.64 -2.39
CA GLY A 316 28.91 14.38 -1.26
C GLY A 316 30.05 15.27 -1.72
N PHE A 317 30.08 16.51 -1.25
CA PHE A 317 31.15 17.48 -1.56
C PHE A 317 32.47 17.22 -0.81
N THR A 318 32.66 16.03 -0.23
CA THR A 318 33.90 15.65 0.46
C THR A 318 35.00 15.30 -0.55
N GLU A 319 36.25 15.67 -0.25
CA GLU A 319 37.39 15.44 -1.17
C GLU A 319 37.66 13.95 -1.46
N GLU A 320 37.21 13.04 -0.59
CA GLU A 320 37.26 11.58 -0.80
C GLU A 320 36.21 11.06 -1.80
N GLY A 321 35.23 11.86 -2.23
CA GLY A 321 34.12 11.41 -3.07
C GLY A 321 33.20 10.38 -2.38
N SER A 322 33.08 10.45 -1.05
CA SER A 322 32.28 9.49 -0.28
C SER A 322 30.79 9.66 -0.57
N ALA A 323 30.16 8.68 -1.24
CA ALA A 323 28.76 8.76 -1.62
C ALA A 323 27.83 8.93 -0.39
N GLU A 324 27.02 9.98 -0.39
CA GLU A 324 26.11 10.31 0.71
C GLU A 324 24.70 9.80 0.42
N VAL A 325 23.96 9.41 1.46
CA VAL A 325 22.56 9.02 1.32
C VAL A 325 21.68 9.87 2.23
N LEU A 326 20.76 10.64 1.62
CA LEU A 326 19.83 11.51 2.33
C LEU A 326 18.50 10.78 2.55
N LEU A 327 18.28 10.36 3.80
CA LEU A 327 17.04 9.70 4.24
C LEU A 327 16.15 10.69 5.01
N GLN A 328 14.83 10.58 4.94
CA GLN A 328 13.96 11.22 5.96
C GLN A 328 14.22 10.53 7.31
N LEU A 329 14.29 11.27 8.42
CA LEU A 329 14.62 10.70 9.74
C LEU A 329 13.72 9.51 10.13
N GLN A 330 12.41 9.59 9.91
CA GLN A 330 11.47 8.48 10.15
C GLN A 330 11.82 7.19 9.38
N ASP A 331 12.38 7.31 8.18
CA ASP A 331 12.60 6.21 7.23
C ASP A 331 13.95 5.50 7.44
N VAL A 332 14.84 6.04 8.29
CA VAL A 332 16.13 5.41 8.66
C VAL A 332 15.89 4.01 9.23
N ARG A 333 16.39 2.96 8.56
CA ARG A 333 16.21 1.56 9.01
C ARG A 333 17.40 1.12 9.87
N MET A 334 17.12 0.63 11.09
CA MET A 334 18.17 0.25 12.05
C MET A 334 19.11 -0.83 11.51
N VAL A 335 18.60 -1.79 10.74
CA VAL A 335 19.37 -2.85 10.06
C VAL A 335 20.37 -2.29 9.03
N GLY A 336 20.15 -1.08 8.51
CA GLY A 336 21.07 -0.39 7.60
C GLY A 336 22.16 0.40 8.32
N LEU A 337 22.01 0.74 9.60
CA LEU A 337 22.99 1.54 10.34
C LEU A 337 24.29 0.76 10.55
N GLN A 338 25.42 1.45 10.44
CA GLN A 338 26.76 0.96 10.74
C GLN A 338 27.52 2.06 11.51
N PRO A 339 28.47 1.69 12.40
CA PRO A 339 29.28 2.66 13.13
C PRO A 339 30.12 3.54 12.17
N PRO A 340 30.62 4.69 12.64
CA PRO A 340 31.49 5.58 11.86
C PRO A 340 32.84 4.93 11.53
N LYS A 341 33.60 5.55 10.60
CA LYS A 341 34.97 5.10 10.27
C LYS A 341 35.91 5.18 11.48
N ALA A 342 35.76 6.22 12.30
CA ALA A 342 36.41 6.38 13.60
C ALA A 342 35.51 7.19 14.56
N ALA A 343 35.67 7.01 15.87
CA ALA A 343 35.10 7.93 16.87
C ALA A 343 36.06 9.12 17.10
N CYS A 344 35.52 10.28 17.50
CA CYS A 344 36.32 11.43 17.90
C CYS A 344 35.88 11.92 19.29
N ASP A 345 36.81 12.01 20.24
CA ASP A 345 36.53 12.43 21.63
C ASP A 345 36.68 13.95 21.85
N LYS A 346 37.05 14.71 20.81
CA LYS A 346 37.19 16.18 20.89
C LYS A 346 35.82 16.85 21.00
N PRO A 347 35.73 18.04 21.63
CA PRO A 347 34.55 18.90 21.47
C PRO A 347 34.45 19.35 20.00
N GLY A 348 33.23 19.37 19.43
CA GLY A 348 33.02 19.64 18.00
C GLY A 348 33.48 21.02 17.49
N MET A 349 33.79 21.97 18.38
CA MET A 349 34.39 23.27 18.01
C MET A 349 35.91 23.18 17.74
N GLU A 350 36.54 22.03 18.00
CA GLU A 350 37.98 21.77 17.83
C GLU A 350 38.26 20.64 16.81
N MET A 351 37.21 20.13 16.15
CA MET A 351 37.30 19.06 15.16
C MET A 351 37.59 19.61 13.76
N THR A 352 38.49 18.96 13.01
CA THR A 352 38.75 19.29 11.60
C THR A 352 37.66 18.71 10.69
N CYS A 353 37.59 19.18 9.43
CA CYS A 353 36.70 18.59 8.42
C CYS A 353 36.95 17.07 8.20
N GLU A 354 38.20 16.62 8.33
CA GLU A 354 38.55 15.20 8.24
C GLU A 354 37.99 14.41 9.45
N GLU A 355 38.10 14.96 10.66
CA GLU A 355 37.54 14.35 11.88
C GLU A 355 36.00 14.34 11.87
N TRP A 356 35.37 15.38 11.30
CA TRP A 356 33.93 15.40 11.03
C TRP A 356 33.53 14.36 9.96
N SER A 357 34.32 14.16 8.90
CA SER A 357 34.08 13.12 7.90
C SER A 357 34.19 11.71 8.50
N MET A 358 35.25 11.45 9.25
CA MET A 358 35.53 10.13 9.86
C MET A 358 34.50 9.73 10.93
N SER A 359 33.94 10.71 11.65
CA SER A 359 32.93 10.52 12.70
C SER A 359 31.49 10.31 12.18
N ARG A 360 31.23 10.43 10.87
CA ARG A 360 29.90 10.21 10.28
C ARG A 360 29.44 8.75 10.42
N VAL A 361 28.26 8.56 10.99
CA VAL A 361 27.53 7.29 10.99
C VAL A 361 27.34 6.81 9.54
N GLN A 362 27.55 5.53 9.31
CA GLN A 362 27.48 4.92 7.98
C GLN A 362 26.14 4.20 7.79
N TYR A 363 25.68 4.10 6.54
CA TYR A 363 24.46 3.41 6.17
C TYR A 363 24.71 2.44 5.02
N LYS A 364 24.39 1.17 5.24
CA LYS A 364 24.56 0.09 4.27
C LYS A 364 23.37 0.01 3.33
N ARG A 365 23.62 0.20 2.04
CA ARG A 365 22.62 0.19 0.96
C ARG A 365 23.16 -0.59 -0.24
N GLU A 366 22.36 -1.51 -0.78
CA GLU A 366 22.67 -2.24 -2.04
C GLU A 366 24.05 -2.96 -2.05
N GLY A 367 24.59 -3.25 -0.86
CA GLY A 367 25.92 -3.86 -0.66
C GLY A 367 27.02 -2.87 -0.29
N ALA A 368 26.90 -1.61 -0.69
CA ALA A 368 27.83 -0.52 -0.40
C ALA A 368 27.58 0.14 0.98
N LEU A 369 28.54 0.96 1.42
CA LEU A 369 28.42 1.85 2.58
C LEU A 369 28.39 3.31 2.11
N HIS A 370 27.53 4.10 2.73
CA HIS A 370 27.32 5.52 2.44
C HIS A 370 27.39 6.34 3.74
N ALA A 371 27.83 7.59 3.67
CA ALA A 371 27.69 8.49 4.80
C ALA A 371 26.21 8.88 4.99
N LEU A 372 25.71 8.81 6.22
CA LEU A 372 24.31 9.08 6.54
C LEU A 372 24.04 10.59 6.66
N LEU A 373 23.19 11.10 5.76
CA LEU A 373 22.48 12.35 5.96
C LEU A 373 21.02 12.06 6.35
N ILE A 374 20.50 12.83 7.30
CA ILE A 374 19.08 12.83 7.66
C ILE A 374 18.43 14.16 7.30
N GLN A 375 17.25 14.10 6.67
CA GLN A 375 16.33 15.22 6.60
C GLN A 375 15.46 15.21 7.86
N ILE A 376 15.53 16.30 8.63
CA ILE A 376 14.73 16.56 9.83
C ILE A 376 13.73 17.69 9.59
N SER A 377 12.61 17.66 10.31
CA SER A 377 11.49 18.62 10.25
C SER A 377 10.77 18.64 11.59
N ASN A 378 9.88 19.61 11.83
CA ASN A 378 9.09 19.78 13.08
C ASN A 378 9.89 20.06 14.37
N PHE A 379 11.22 20.01 14.33
CA PHE A 379 12.08 20.36 15.46
C PHE A 379 12.04 21.85 15.78
N TYR A 380 12.39 22.18 17.02
CA TYR A 380 12.74 23.53 17.43
C TYR A 380 14.23 23.57 17.80
N LEU A 381 14.94 24.60 17.30
CA LEU A 381 16.26 24.97 17.76
C LEU A 381 16.14 26.16 18.71
N HIS A 382 16.95 26.16 19.76
CA HIS A 382 17.23 27.35 20.57
C HIS A 382 18.66 27.80 20.28
N ILE A 383 18.80 29.01 19.75
CA ILE A 383 20.10 29.67 19.60
C ILE A 383 20.32 30.48 20.89
N HIS A 384 21.32 30.11 21.66
CA HIS A 384 21.71 30.77 22.90
C HIS A 384 22.94 31.64 22.65
N ASP A 385 22.85 32.93 22.96
CA ASP A 385 23.95 33.88 22.99
C ASP A 385 24.35 34.18 24.44
N ASN A 386 25.64 34.13 24.77
CA ASN A 386 26.18 34.43 26.10
C ASN A 386 27.67 34.85 26.02
N THR A 387 28.26 35.17 27.18
CA THR A 387 29.66 35.63 27.30
C THR A 387 30.72 34.68 26.76
N ASN A 388 30.37 33.41 26.57
CA ASN A 388 31.25 32.35 26.09
C ASN A 388 30.98 32.02 24.61
N GLY A 389 30.15 32.82 23.93
CA GLY A 389 29.79 32.66 22.52
C GLY A 389 28.41 32.02 22.28
N VAL A 390 28.14 31.73 21.01
CA VAL A 390 26.85 31.23 20.54
C VAL A 390 26.80 29.69 20.63
N MET A 391 25.66 29.14 21.08
CA MET A 391 25.41 27.71 21.16
C MET A 391 24.02 27.38 20.58
N ILE A 392 23.94 26.38 19.69
CA ILE A 392 22.67 25.87 19.18
C ILE A 392 22.30 24.61 19.95
N MET A 393 21.06 24.57 20.45
CA MET A 393 20.49 23.43 21.17
C MET A 393 19.21 22.95 20.48
N MET A 394 19.05 21.64 20.27
CA MET A 394 17.79 21.05 19.80
C MET A 394 16.80 20.82 20.95
N CYS A 395 15.50 20.95 20.70
CA CYS A 395 14.49 20.61 21.71
C CYS A 395 14.33 19.10 21.85
N ARG A 396 14.51 18.56 23.07
CA ARG A 396 14.38 17.12 23.39
C ARG A 396 12.94 16.56 23.35
N LYS A 397 11.98 17.24 22.69
CA LYS A 397 10.57 16.84 22.59
C LYS A 397 10.19 16.54 21.14
N GLY A 398 9.65 15.35 20.89
CA GLY A 398 9.14 14.92 19.59
C GLY A 398 9.07 13.40 19.47
N ALA A 399 8.47 12.90 18.39
CA ALA A 399 8.66 11.51 17.97
C ALA A 399 10.02 11.32 17.30
N GLU A 400 10.50 12.39 16.68
CA GLU A 400 11.78 12.54 16.01
C GLU A 400 12.96 12.32 16.97
N MET A 401 12.86 12.81 18.20
CA MET A 401 13.88 12.57 19.24
C MET A 401 13.97 11.08 19.61
N LYS A 402 12.83 10.40 19.83
CA LYS A 402 12.78 8.95 20.09
C LYS A 402 13.42 8.15 18.95
N LYS A 403 13.29 8.64 17.70
CA LYS A 403 13.94 8.03 16.53
C LYS A 403 15.46 8.21 16.57
N LEU A 404 15.97 9.38 16.98
CA LEU A 404 17.40 9.61 17.20
C LEU A 404 17.95 8.77 18.37
N ASP A 405 17.23 8.66 19.49
CA ASP A 405 17.58 7.75 20.59
C ASP A 405 17.66 6.29 20.09
N SER A 406 16.69 5.85 19.27
CA SER A 406 16.72 4.50 18.68
C SER A 406 17.89 4.25 17.71
N ILE A 407 18.36 5.30 17.02
CA ILE A 407 19.59 5.25 16.20
C ILE A 407 20.81 5.13 17.12
N ALA A 408 20.85 5.92 18.21
CA ALA A 408 21.92 5.92 19.21
C ALA A 408 22.10 4.54 19.89
N ASP A 409 21.00 3.92 20.31
CA ASP A 409 20.97 2.55 20.85
C ASP A 409 21.50 1.54 19.84
N THR A 410 21.06 1.63 18.58
CA THR A 410 21.45 0.70 17.51
C THR A 410 22.96 0.72 17.25
N ILE A 411 23.58 1.92 17.24
CA ILE A 411 25.04 2.06 17.06
C ILE A 411 25.83 1.99 18.38
N LYS A 412 25.18 1.66 19.50
CA LYS A 412 25.76 1.47 20.85
C LYS A 412 26.42 2.72 21.43
N THR A 413 25.84 3.88 21.16
CA THR A 413 26.16 5.14 21.86
C THR A 413 25.29 5.32 23.10
N ARG A 414 25.69 6.22 24.00
CA ARG A 414 25.03 6.53 25.27
C ARG A 414 23.74 7.36 25.13
N GLY A 415 23.50 7.93 23.95
CA GLY A 415 22.30 8.71 23.63
C GLY A 415 22.58 9.84 22.64
N VAL A 416 21.64 10.78 22.57
CA VAL A 416 21.69 11.95 21.69
C VAL A 416 22.17 13.19 22.46
N ASN A 417 23.15 13.89 21.90
CA ASN A 417 23.62 15.19 22.36
C ASN A 417 22.60 16.28 21.99
N GLU A 418 22.15 17.06 22.96
CA GLU A 418 21.22 18.18 22.70
C GLU A 418 21.90 19.37 21.99
N ARG A 419 23.24 19.42 21.94
CA ARG A 419 23.98 20.45 21.20
C ARG A 419 24.08 20.13 19.71
N VAL A 420 23.82 21.13 18.89
CA VAL A 420 23.89 21.07 17.43
C VAL A 420 25.02 21.96 16.92
N TYR A 421 25.66 21.53 15.84
CA TYR A 421 26.65 22.31 15.10
C TYR A 421 26.08 22.69 13.72
N LEU A 422 26.57 23.77 13.13
CA LEU A 422 26.42 24.01 11.70
C LEU A 422 27.71 23.57 11.01
N ASP A 423 27.59 23.11 9.77
CA ASP A 423 28.70 22.98 8.85
C ASP A 423 29.25 24.39 8.47
N ASP A 424 30.54 24.52 8.20
CA ASP A 424 31.15 25.81 7.80
C ASP A 424 30.57 26.35 6.47
N ALA A 425 30.01 25.47 5.62
CA ALA A 425 29.31 25.81 4.39
C ALA A 425 27.77 25.67 4.52
N CYS A 426 27.22 25.69 5.75
CA CYS A 426 25.79 25.48 5.99
C CYS A 426 24.90 26.54 5.30
N ALA A 427 24.14 26.10 4.30
CA ALA A 427 23.17 26.96 3.63
C ALA A 427 21.94 27.20 4.53
N MET A 428 21.87 28.39 5.14
CA MET A 428 20.80 28.76 6.07
C MET A 428 19.79 29.72 5.44
N THR A 429 18.50 29.49 5.72
CA THR A 429 17.39 30.37 5.35
C THR A 429 16.47 30.56 6.55
N VAL A 430 16.26 31.80 6.98
CA VAL A 430 15.35 32.15 8.09
C VAL A 430 14.38 33.24 7.63
N ASP A 431 13.08 33.05 7.89
CA ASP A 431 12.03 34.01 7.51
C ASP A 431 12.09 34.40 6.01
N ASP A 432 12.39 33.41 5.15
CA ASP A 432 12.53 33.53 3.69
C ASP A 432 13.65 34.48 3.22
N ARG A 433 14.71 34.63 4.02
CA ARG A 433 16.00 35.18 3.60
C ARG A 433 17.13 34.19 3.78
N GLU A 434 18.09 34.23 2.86
CA GLU A 434 19.37 33.54 2.98
C GLU A 434 20.27 34.30 3.96
N GLU A 435 20.93 33.56 4.86
CA GLU A 435 21.72 34.08 5.97
C GLU A 435 23.06 33.32 5.95
N GLN A 436 24.21 34.00 6.06
CA GLN A 436 25.52 33.36 5.88
C GLN A 436 26.15 32.92 7.19
N GLN A 437 25.87 33.63 8.28
CA GLN A 437 26.31 33.28 9.64
C GLN A 437 25.18 33.45 10.66
N ILE A 438 25.31 32.76 11.80
CA ILE A 438 24.37 32.91 12.93
C ILE A 438 24.40 34.35 13.49
N LYS A 439 25.49 35.09 13.27
CA LYS A 439 25.64 36.49 13.70
C LYS A 439 24.69 37.42 12.94
N ASP A 440 24.41 37.13 11.68
CA ASP A 440 23.51 37.92 10.82
C ASP A 440 22.08 37.97 11.46
N LEU A 441 21.63 36.84 12.02
CA LEU A 441 20.38 36.71 12.79
C LEU A 441 20.34 37.51 14.11
N MET A 442 21.49 37.95 14.62
CA MET A 442 21.61 38.80 15.81
C MET A 442 21.49 40.29 15.45
N GLU A 443 21.87 40.66 14.22
CA GLU A 443 21.85 42.03 13.70
C GLU A 443 20.56 42.37 12.94
N ASP A 444 19.79 41.38 12.47
CA ASP A 444 18.49 41.61 11.84
C ASP A 444 17.44 42.17 12.82
N GLU A 445 17.15 43.46 12.68
CA GLU A 445 16.09 44.20 13.41
C GLU A 445 14.69 43.54 13.32
N ARG A 446 14.43 42.66 12.35
CA ARG A 446 13.18 41.89 12.25
C ARG A 446 13.10 40.69 13.21
N ILE A 447 14.26 40.11 13.56
CA ILE A 447 14.41 38.92 14.40
C ILE A 447 14.80 39.33 15.83
N LYS A 448 15.51 40.45 15.98
CA LYS A 448 15.85 41.13 17.24
C LYS A 448 14.73 41.17 18.30
N PRO A 449 13.43 41.38 17.98
CA PRO A 449 12.34 41.34 18.97
C PRO A 449 11.97 39.93 19.46
N SER A 450 12.37 38.88 18.73
CA SER A 450 12.14 37.46 19.07
C SER A 450 13.21 36.87 20.00
N TRP A 451 14.23 37.65 20.37
CA TRP A 451 15.26 37.24 21.33
C TRP A 451 14.79 37.47 22.77
N GLU A 452 14.59 36.40 23.52
CA GLU A 452 14.17 36.40 24.92
C GLU A 452 15.37 36.29 25.88
N ILE A 453 15.20 36.66 27.16
CA ILE A 453 16.20 36.37 28.20
C ILE A 453 16.09 34.90 28.61
N CYS A 454 17.19 34.16 28.57
CA CYS A 454 17.20 32.73 28.87
C CYS A 454 17.08 32.45 30.38
N GLN A 455 15.91 31.99 30.83
CA GLN A 455 15.67 31.60 32.23
C GLN A 455 16.45 30.36 32.71
N LYS A 456 17.18 29.67 31.81
CA LYS A 456 17.90 28.41 32.12
C LYS A 456 19.42 28.53 32.16
N CYS A 457 19.99 29.62 31.62
CA CYS A 457 21.44 29.80 31.53
C CYS A 457 21.89 30.89 32.52
N PRO A 458 23.03 30.72 33.20
CA PRO A 458 23.57 31.78 34.06
C PRO A 458 24.05 32.99 33.24
N GLY A 459 23.95 34.18 33.83
CA GLY A 459 24.35 35.44 33.20
C GLY A 459 23.30 36.03 32.25
N ASN A 460 23.68 37.08 31.52
CA ASN A 460 22.81 37.82 30.59
C ASN A 460 22.56 37.08 29.26
N CYS A 461 22.29 35.78 29.32
CA CYS A 461 22.10 34.93 28.15
C CYS A 461 20.80 35.28 27.40
N ARG A 462 20.89 35.47 26.09
CA ARG A 462 19.73 35.65 25.20
C ARG A 462 19.42 34.35 24.46
N MET A 463 18.16 34.13 24.11
CA MET A 463 17.68 32.95 23.41
C MET A 463 16.74 33.34 22.26
N LEU A 464 17.06 32.90 21.04
CA LEU A 464 16.12 32.89 19.91
C LEU A 464 15.59 31.46 19.72
N LYS A 465 14.28 31.31 19.50
CA LYS A 465 13.66 30.02 19.16
C LYS A 465 13.36 30.00 17.66
N LEU A 466 13.91 29.01 16.95
CA LEU A 466 13.64 28.77 15.53
C LEU A 466 12.82 27.49 15.36
N ALA A 467 11.73 27.55 14.60
CA ALA A 467 10.98 26.37 14.17
C ALA A 467 11.58 25.86 12.85
N ILE A 468 12.10 24.63 12.82
CA ILE A 468 12.65 24.02 11.60
C ILE A 468 11.49 23.59 10.69
N GLN A 469 11.42 24.17 9.48
CA GLN A 469 10.56 23.64 8.42
C GLN A 469 11.18 22.37 7.83
N ARG A 470 12.45 22.46 7.45
CA ARG A 470 13.30 21.33 7.07
C ARG A 470 14.77 21.67 7.29
N ALA A 471 15.57 20.68 7.68
CA ALA A 471 17.03 20.77 7.69
C ALA A 471 17.64 19.46 7.22
N ILE A 472 18.86 19.54 6.66
CA ILE A 472 19.69 18.38 6.31
C ILE A 472 20.85 18.36 7.30
N ALA A 473 21.01 17.24 8.01
CA ALA A 473 22.06 17.06 9.01
C ALA A 473 22.87 15.78 8.77
N GLY A 474 24.18 15.86 8.95
CA GLY A 474 25.04 14.71 9.19
C GLY A 474 24.80 14.16 10.60
N VAL A 475 24.85 12.83 10.71
CA VAL A 475 24.78 12.13 12.00
C VAL A 475 26.20 11.68 12.35
N HIS A 476 26.75 12.18 13.45
CA HIS A 476 28.13 11.93 13.87
C HIS A 476 28.19 11.28 15.26
N VAL A 477 29.23 10.52 15.56
CA VAL A 477 29.53 10.07 16.92
C VAL A 477 30.67 10.91 17.49
N VAL A 478 30.39 11.65 18.56
CA VAL A 478 31.35 12.54 19.23
C VAL A 478 31.36 12.20 20.72
N GLY A 479 32.51 11.72 21.20
CA GLY A 479 32.62 10.97 22.45
C GLY A 479 31.63 9.80 22.47
N GLU A 480 30.91 9.65 23.59
CA GLU A 480 29.93 8.57 23.76
C GLU A 480 28.56 8.82 23.08
N ASN A 481 28.32 9.96 22.41
CA ASN A 481 26.96 10.38 21.99
C ASN A 481 26.84 10.65 20.49
N ILE A 482 25.62 10.47 19.94
CA ILE A 482 25.25 11.02 18.64
C ILE A 482 25.19 12.55 18.73
N THR A 483 25.82 13.23 17.77
CA THR A 483 25.79 14.67 17.57
C THR A 483 25.33 14.98 16.14
N LEU A 484 24.55 16.05 15.95
CA LEU A 484 24.09 16.49 14.63
C LEU A 484 24.83 17.74 14.16
N THR A 485 25.24 17.72 12.89
CA THR A 485 25.87 18.84 12.20
C THR A 485 25.01 19.20 10.98
N ILE A 486 24.42 20.40 10.97
CA ILE A 486 23.47 20.83 9.94
C ILE A 486 24.23 21.44 8.75
N ALA A 487 23.99 20.90 7.55
CA ALA A 487 24.55 21.38 6.28
C ALA A 487 23.56 22.25 5.47
N ARG A 488 22.26 22.19 5.78
CA ARG A 488 21.23 23.11 5.25
C ARG A 488 20.11 23.29 6.27
N LEU A 489 19.68 24.53 6.52
CA LEU A 489 18.62 24.87 7.47
C LEU A 489 17.57 25.78 6.82
N GLU A 490 16.29 25.42 6.87
CA GLU A 490 15.18 26.30 6.53
C GLU A 490 14.23 26.42 7.74
N ALA A 491 14.12 27.62 8.29
CA ALA A 491 13.48 27.88 9.57
C ALA A 491 12.64 29.17 9.62
N ILE A 492 11.82 29.28 10.66
CA ILE A 492 10.95 30.43 10.94
C ILE A 492 11.23 30.95 12.36
N SER A 493 11.37 32.28 12.51
CA SER A 493 11.71 32.94 13.78
C SER A 493 10.53 33.15 14.74
N SER A 494 9.30 33.16 14.23
CA SER A 494 8.13 33.58 15.02
C SER A 494 6.80 33.04 14.48
N ARG A 495 5.80 32.95 15.36
CA ARG A 495 4.41 32.58 15.01
C ARG A 495 3.77 33.56 14.01
N LEU A 496 4.16 34.83 14.04
CA LEU A 496 3.72 35.84 13.08
C LEU A 496 4.17 35.46 11.66
N ARG A 497 5.47 35.15 11.49
CA ARG A 497 6.04 34.70 10.21
C ARG A 497 5.40 33.41 9.73
N MET A 498 5.18 32.44 10.62
CA MET A 498 4.48 31.20 10.30
C MET A 498 3.05 31.45 9.79
N ASN A 499 2.34 32.44 10.34
CA ASN A 499 1.02 32.81 9.87
C ASN A 499 1.04 33.51 8.50
N MET A 500 2.09 34.28 8.17
CA MET A 500 2.22 34.91 6.84
C MET A 500 2.53 33.92 5.70
N LYS A 501 2.92 32.68 6.01
CA LYS A 501 3.05 31.58 5.02
C LYS A 501 1.74 30.83 4.77
N ARG A 502 0.60 31.30 5.30
CA ARG A 502 -0.71 30.71 5.06
C ARG A 502 -1.33 31.36 3.82
N GLU A 503 -1.59 30.56 2.81
CA GLU A 503 -2.37 30.98 1.65
C GLU A 503 -3.84 31.18 2.06
N PHE A 504 -4.51 32.14 1.43
CA PHE A 504 -5.97 32.24 1.50
C PHE A 504 -6.59 31.15 0.62
N LEU A 505 -7.83 30.76 0.93
CA LEU A 505 -8.59 29.92 0.01
C LEU A 505 -8.84 30.70 -1.30
N PRO A 506 -8.89 30.02 -2.47
CA PRO A 506 -9.35 30.65 -3.70
C PRO A 506 -10.81 31.13 -3.55
N GLU A 507 -11.14 32.23 -4.23
CA GLU A 507 -12.49 32.83 -4.29
C GLU A 507 -13.47 32.00 -5.14
#